data_AF-D6WZ41-F1
#
_entry.id   AF-D6WZ41-F1
#
_cell.length_a   1.000
_cell.length_b   1.000
_cell.length_c   1.000
_cell.angle_alpha   90.00
_cell.angle_beta   90.00
_cell.angle_gamma   90.00
#
_symmetry.space_group_name_H-M   'P 1'
#
loop_
_entity.id
_entity.type
_entity.pdbx_description
1 polymer ?
#
loop_
_entity_poly.entity_id
_entity_poly.type
_entity_poly.pdbx_seq_one_letter_code
_entity_poly.pdbx_strand_id
1 'polypeptide(L)'
;MELFRTNEFYIFVSGEYSLWWDRQTGAFIPKTGWDLADADDPICLGLCDGIVGKVEHSSVFDQRLLLIKESLPVGKLHGDNDVYKIKSVVFLPLGPENVDLNLQTCPKHKSYSAKKNTNSLFDIQKNAALTKTWGTLKSAGNTIKTTTQQAAAIATGTPKRRDFKDKERFERQIIEEFYKIFTDTNSFYFSRTTDLTNSLQRWCCLEKQDAIDPKALWKTVEDRFFWNRHMLKDLIELNNPLCDPWILPIIQGYIQIENCRVDLPKEFQSSTGKNYEIFTLCILSRRSRFRAGTRYKRRGVDEDGQCANYVETEQLVAYQNHEVSFVQVRGSVPVYWSQPGYKYRPPPRIDKGEAETKVAFEKHFSHEVQKYGPVCAINLIDQTGKERVIFDAYSNYVLLYNSPFITYVTFDFHEYW
;
A
#
# COMPACT_ATOMS: atom_id res chain seq x y z
N MET A 1 7.01 -17.05 -6.29
CA MET A 1 7.12 -17.33 -7.74
C MET A 1 8.57 -17.24 -8.16
N GLU A 2 8.93 -17.92 -9.25
CA GLU A 2 10.30 -17.96 -9.79
C GLU A 2 10.46 -16.83 -10.82
N LEU A 3 11.60 -16.13 -10.80
CA LEU A 3 11.93 -15.09 -11.78
C LEU A 3 13.13 -15.51 -12.62
N PHE A 4 12.97 -15.49 -13.93
CA PHE A 4 14.00 -15.72 -14.92
C PHE A 4 14.23 -14.48 -15.77
N ARG A 5 15.38 -14.44 -16.45
CA ARG A 5 15.75 -13.40 -17.39
C ARG A 5 16.34 -14.03 -18.64
N THR A 6 15.88 -13.56 -19.80
CA THR A 6 16.52 -13.74 -21.11
C THR A 6 17.00 -12.38 -21.63
N ASN A 7 17.57 -12.33 -22.84
CA ASN A 7 17.93 -11.06 -23.48
C ASN A 7 16.72 -10.14 -23.69
N GLU A 8 15.55 -10.71 -23.96
CA GLU A 8 14.34 -9.96 -24.34
C GLU A 8 13.31 -9.86 -23.20
N PHE A 9 13.27 -10.82 -22.27
CA PHE A 9 12.19 -10.93 -21.30
C PHE A 9 12.68 -11.10 -19.87
N TYR A 10 11.90 -10.55 -18.94
CA TYR A 10 11.79 -11.10 -17.59
C TYR A 10 10.60 -12.06 -17.56
N ILE A 11 10.81 -13.28 -17.06
CA ILE A 11 9.80 -14.33 -17.09
C ILE A 11 9.49 -14.75 -15.66
N PHE A 12 8.25 -14.53 -15.25
CA PHE A 12 7.74 -14.97 -13.96
C PHE A 12 7.06 -16.33 -14.14
N VAL A 13 7.32 -17.28 -13.25
CA VAL A 13 6.74 -18.64 -13.31
C VAL A 13 6.12 -19.00 -11.95
N SER A 14 4.87 -19.46 -12.00
CA SER A 14 4.11 -19.87 -10.81
C SER A 14 3.18 -21.03 -11.18
N GLY A 15 3.56 -22.25 -10.80
CA GLY A 15 2.82 -23.46 -11.16
C GLY A 15 2.72 -23.62 -12.68
N GLU A 16 1.50 -23.69 -13.19
CA GLU A 16 1.19 -23.88 -14.62
C GLU A 16 1.10 -22.56 -15.41
N TYR A 17 1.43 -21.41 -14.80
CA TYR A 17 1.34 -20.10 -15.42
C TYR A 17 2.73 -19.48 -15.58
N SER A 18 2.92 -18.76 -16.69
CA SER A 18 4.05 -17.85 -16.85
C SER A 18 3.60 -16.46 -17.30
N LEU A 19 4.33 -15.44 -16.89
CA LEU A 19 4.11 -14.05 -17.32
C LEU A 19 5.42 -13.48 -17.84
N TRP A 20 5.41 -13.08 -19.09
CA TRP A 20 6.58 -12.56 -19.78
C TRP A 20 6.46 -11.04 -19.82
N TRP A 21 7.46 -10.35 -19.29
CA TRP A 21 7.55 -8.90 -19.30
C TRP A 21 8.70 -8.49 -20.22
N ASP A 22 8.34 -7.86 -21.33
CA ASP A 22 9.27 -7.44 -22.38
C ASP A 22 10.20 -6.31 -21.85
N ARG A 23 11.51 -6.54 -21.94
CA ARG A 23 12.55 -5.64 -21.43
C ARG A 23 12.72 -4.38 -22.26
N GLN A 24 12.22 -4.36 -23.50
CA GLN A 24 12.29 -3.21 -24.41
C GLN A 24 10.99 -2.42 -24.39
N THR A 25 9.85 -3.10 -24.56
CA THR A 25 8.54 -2.44 -24.70
C THR A 25 7.81 -2.27 -23.36
N GLY A 26 8.16 -3.05 -22.35
CA GLY A 26 7.43 -3.11 -21.09
C GLY A 26 6.08 -3.81 -21.19
N ALA A 27 5.74 -4.45 -22.31
CA ALA A 27 4.49 -5.19 -22.49
C ALA A 27 4.45 -6.47 -21.64
N PHE A 28 3.25 -6.85 -21.20
CA PHE A 28 2.99 -8.13 -20.54
C PHE A 28 2.43 -9.13 -21.54
N ILE A 29 2.98 -10.34 -21.55
CA ILE A 29 2.54 -11.45 -22.39
C ILE A 29 2.29 -12.65 -21.48
N PRO A 30 1.03 -12.90 -21.09
CA PRO A 30 0.69 -14.04 -20.26
C PRO A 30 0.72 -15.33 -21.09
N LYS A 31 1.27 -16.39 -20.52
CA LYS A 31 1.52 -17.68 -21.17
C LYS A 31 1.33 -18.83 -20.17
N THR A 32 1.43 -20.07 -20.64
CA THR A 32 1.46 -21.24 -19.76
C THR A 32 2.86 -21.45 -19.20
N GLY A 33 2.97 -22.24 -18.13
CA GLY A 33 4.26 -22.55 -17.50
C GLY A 33 5.20 -23.34 -18.41
N TRP A 34 4.64 -24.12 -19.34
CA TRP A 34 5.39 -24.94 -20.30
C TRP A 34 6.18 -24.11 -21.31
N ASP A 35 5.71 -22.90 -21.62
CA ASP A 35 6.35 -21.99 -22.58
C ASP A 35 7.76 -21.55 -22.13
N LEU A 36 8.14 -21.76 -20.86
CA LEU A 36 9.51 -21.53 -20.39
C LEU A 36 10.53 -22.40 -21.16
N ALA A 37 10.14 -23.58 -21.63
CA ALA A 37 11.01 -24.44 -22.42
C ALA A 37 11.44 -23.82 -23.76
N ASP A 38 10.64 -22.88 -24.28
CA ASP A 38 10.91 -22.15 -25.51
C ASP A 38 11.72 -20.86 -25.27
N ALA A 39 12.03 -20.55 -24.01
CA ALA A 39 12.85 -19.38 -23.68
C ALA A 39 14.31 -19.62 -24.07
N ASP A 40 14.90 -18.65 -24.76
CA ASP A 40 16.31 -18.68 -25.13
C ASP A 40 17.19 -18.28 -23.93
N ASP A 41 18.07 -19.20 -23.51
CA ASP A 41 19.03 -19.08 -22.40
C ASP A 41 18.46 -18.42 -21.11
N PRO A 42 17.42 -18.99 -20.47
CA PRO A 42 16.80 -18.39 -19.30
C PRO A 42 17.68 -18.51 -18.06
N ILE A 43 18.09 -17.37 -17.50
CA ILE A 43 18.87 -17.28 -16.26
C ILE A 43 17.93 -17.07 -15.08
N CYS A 44 17.94 -18.00 -14.11
CA CYS A 44 17.16 -17.84 -12.88
C CYS A 44 17.77 -16.72 -11.99
N LEU A 45 16.97 -15.69 -11.69
CA LEU A 45 17.35 -14.60 -10.81
C LEU A 45 16.98 -14.86 -9.34
N GLY A 46 16.09 -15.82 -9.08
CA GLY A 46 15.68 -16.22 -7.73
C GLY A 46 14.17 -16.24 -7.53
N LEU A 47 13.75 -16.08 -6.29
CA LEU A 47 12.36 -16.08 -5.86
C LEU A 47 11.90 -14.68 -5.44
N CYS A 48 10.65 -14.37 -5.77
CA CYS A 48 9.95 -13.19 -5.28
C CYS A 48 8.52 -13.57 -4.88
N ASP A 49 7.90 -12.74 -4.05
CA ASP A 49 6.61 -13.03 -3.43
C ASP A 49 5.41 -12.59 -4.28
N GLY A 50 5.57 -11.58 -5.12
CA GLY A 50 4.48 -11.05 -5.94
C GLY A 50 4.89 -9.83 -6.74
N ILE A 51 4.02 -9.45 -7.67
CA ILE A 51 4.15 -8.22 -8.46
C ILE A 51 3.32 -7.14 -7.76
N VAL A 52 3.96 -6.04 -7.37
CA VAL A 52 3.23 -4.86 -6.88
C VAL A 52 2.59 -4.14 -8.08
N GLY A 53 3.36 -3.97 -9.15
CA GLY A 53 2.91 -3.44 -10.43
C GLY A 53 3.88 -2.44 -11.05
N LYS A 54 3.48 -1.86 -12.18
CA LYS A 54 4.28 -0.88 -12.92
C LYS A 54 4.29 0.47 -12.20
N VAL A 55 5.47 1.09 -12.15
CA VAL A 55 5.69 2.45 -11.67
C VAL A 55 6.33 3.24 -12.80
N GLU A 56 5.72 4.37 -13.16
CA GLU A 56 6.19 5.27 -14.21
C GLU A 56 5.84 6.72 -13.88
N HIS A 57 6.66 7.65 -14.35
CA HIS A 57 6.34 9.07 -14.37
C HIS A 57 7.00 9.70 -15.60
N SER A 58 6.18 10.06 -16.60
CA SER A 58 6.61 10.44 -17.96
C SER A 58 7.78 11.43 -18.04
N SER A 59 7.90 12.36 -17.08
CA SER A 59 8.97 13.38 -17.09
C SER A 59 10.19 13.07 -16.23
N VAL A 60 10.15 12.06 -15.35
CA VAL A 60 11.12 11.91 -14.25
C VAL A 60 11.56 10.47 -14.00
N PHE A 61 10.68 9.50 -14.20
CA PHE A 61 10.89 8.12 -13.80
C PHE A 61 10.50 7.18 -14.94
N ASP A 62 11.50 6.59 -15.57
CA ASP A 62 11.27 5.60 -16.63
C ASP A 62 10.50 4.39 -16.05
N GLN A 63 9.75 3.70 -16.89
CA GLN A 63 8.89 2.61 -16.46
C GLN A 63 9.72 1.48 -15.80
N ARG A 64 9.27 1.04 -14.63
CA ARG A 64 9.86 -0.10 -13.91
C ARG A 64 8.77 -0.98 -13.32
N LEU A 65 9.10 -2.25 -13.12
CA LEU A 65 8.22 -3.17 -12.42
C LEU A 65 8.66 -3.29 -10.97
N LEU A 66 7.73 -3.04 -10.03
CA LEU A 66 8.00 -3.18 -8.61
C LEU A 66 7.57 -4.58 -8.13
N LEU A 67 8.49 -5.30 -7.50
CA LEU A 67 8.30 -6.66 -7.00
C LEU A 67 8.36 -6.71 -5.48
N ILE A 68 7.59 -7.62 -4.88
CA ILE A 68 7.72 -7.98 -3.47
C ILE A 68 8.94 -8.90 -3.35
N LYS A 69 10.02 -8.37 -2.78
CA LYS A 69 11.28 -9.11 -2.60
C LYS A 69 11.20 -10.06 -1.43
N GLU A 70 10.65 -9.60 -0.31
CA GLU A 70 10.51 -10.39 0.91
C GLU A 70 9.23 -9.99 1.64
N SER A 71 8.53 -10.97 2.18
CA SER A 71 7.38 -10.79 3.06
C SER A 71 7.56 -11.55 4.38
N LEU A 72 6.79 -11.16 5.40
CA LEU A 72 6.75 -11.81 6.70
C LEU A 72 5.34 -12.34 6.96
N PRO A 73 5.18 -13.56 7.50
CA PRO A 73 3.88 -14.05 7.91
C PRO A 73 3.34 -13.20 9.06
N VAL A 74 2.05 -12.89 9.01
CA VAL A 74 1.30 -12.18 10.07
C VAL A 74 0.45 -13.16 10.87
N GLY A 75 -0.16 -14.12 10.18
CA GLY A 75 -1.06 -15.11 10.78
C GLY A 75 -2.02 -15.64 9.72
N LYS A 76 -3.13 -16.23 10.18
CA LYS A 76 -4.18 -16.79 9.34
C LYS A 76 -5.51 -16.09 9.59
N LEU A 77 -6.30 -15.90 8.53
CA LEU A 77 -7.66 -15.33 8.58
C LEU A 77 -8.64 -16.23 7.82
N HIS A 78 -9.92 -16.18 8.19
CA HIS A 78 -11.00 -16.89 7.49
C HIS A 78 -10.67 -18.38 7.33
N GLY A 79 -10.40 -19.05 8.45
CA GLY A 79 -9.81 -20.39 8.49
C GLY A 79 -8.28 -20.37 8.31
N ASP A 80 -7.78 -21.11 7.33
CA ASP A 80 -6.34 -21.38 7.16
C ASP A 80 -5.62 -20.45 6.18
N ASN A 81 -6.23 -19.33 5.78
CA ASN A 81 -5.66 -18.46 4.75
C ASN A 81 -4.50 -17.61 5.28
N ASP A 82 -3.33 -17.76 4.68
CA ASP A 82 -2.12 -17.06 5.11
C ASP A 82 -2.15 -15.58 4.76
N VAL A 83 -1.78 -14.74 5.73
CA VAL A 83 -1.66 -13.30 5.59
C VAL A 83 -0.21 -12.89 5.73
N TYR A 84 0.25 -12.04 4.81
CA TYR A 84 1.63 -11.59 4.75
C TYR A 84 1.74 -10.07 4.82
N LYS A 85 2.78 -9.60 5.51
CA LYS A 85 3.23 -8.22 5.51
C LYS A 85 4.41 -8.08 4.55
N ILE A 86 4.39 -7.08 3.67
CA ILE A 86 5.53 -6.77 2.80
C ILE A 86 6.67 -6.22 3.66
N LYS A 87 7.84 -6.85 3.59
CA LYS A 87 9.06 -6.42 4.32
C LYS A 87 10.00 -5.62 3.43
N SER A 88 10.16 -6.03 2.18
CA SER A 88 10.98 -5.29 1.22
C SER A 88 10.47 -5.48 -0.21
N VAL A 89 10.80 -4.50 -1.05
CA VAL A 89 10.48 -4.48 -2.48
C VAL A 89 11.76 -4.29 -3.28
N VAL A 90 11.72 -4.58 -4.57
CA VAL A 90 12.82 -4.35 -5.51
C VAL A 90 12.28 -3.88 -6.86
N PHE A 91 12.96 -2.91 -7.47
CA PHE A 91 12.66 -2.47 -8.82
C PHE A 91 13.37 -3.35 -9.85
N LEU A 92 12.60 -3.77 -10.86
CA LEU A 92 13.08 -4.41 -12.06
C LEU A 92 13.02 -3.38 -13.20
N PRO A 93 14.16 -2.90 -13.72
CA PRO A 93 14.17 -1.88 -14.75
C PRO A 93 13.95 -2.46 -16.14
N LEU A 94 13.56 -1.60 -17.09
CA LEU A 94 13.66 -1.91 -18.51
C LEU A 94 15.11 -1.79 -19.00
N GLY A 95 15.37 -2.38 -20.16
CA GLY A 95 16.63 -2.27 -20.88
C GLY A 95 17.52 -3.52 -20.81
N PRO A 96 18.64 -3.50 -21.56
CA PRO A 96 19.54 -4.64 -21.70
C PRO A 96 20.43 -4.85 -20.46
N GLU A 97 20.52 -3.86 -19.58
CA GLU A 97 21.36 -3.92 -18.39
C GLU A 97 20.91 -5.02 -17.41
N ASN A 98 21.90 -5.75 -16.91
CA ASN A 98 21.70 -6.84 -15.99
C ASN A 98 21.84 -6.32 -14.56
N VAL A 99 20.72 -6.25 -13.84
CA VAL A 99 20.70 -5.79 -12.44
C VAL A 99 20.73 -6.98 -11.49
N ASP A 100 21.57 -6.89 -10.46
CA ASP A 100 21.54 -7.81 -9.33
C ASP A 100 20.43 -7.40 -8.34
N LEU A 101 19.39 -8.22 -8.29
CA LEU A 101 18.20 -7.99 -7.46
C LEU A 101 18.37 -8.50 -6.02
N ASN A 102 19.42 -9.30 -5.76
CA ASN A 102 19.66 -9.94 -4.47
C ASN A 102 18.42 -10.70 -3.95
N LEU A 103 17.74 -11.43 -4.83
CA LEU A 103 16.55 -12.23 -4.49
C LEU A 103 16.95 -13.50 -3.71
N GLN A 104 15.98 -14.12 -3.05
CA GLN A 104 16.19 -15.41 -2.44
C GLN A 104 16.54 -16.46 -3.50
N THR A 105 17.48 -17.34 -3.20
CA THR A 105 17.95 -18.35 -4.16
C THR A 105 16.84 -19.35 -4.46
N CYS A 106 16.66 -19.70 -5.74
CA CYS A 106 15.71 -20.73 -6.14
C CYS A 106 16.28 -22.11 -5.80
N PRO A 107 15.58 -22.95 -5.01
CA PRO A 107 16.06 -24.29 -4.66
C PRO A 107 16.06 -25.24 -5.86
N LYS A 108 15.14 -25.06 -6.82
CA LYS A 108 15.00 -25.91 -8.01
C LYS A 108 16.10 -25.68 -9.03
N HIS A 109 16.51 -24.41 -9.18
CA HIS A 109 17.44 -23.97 -10.20
C HIS A 109 18.77 -23.52 -9.59
N LYS A 110 19.23 -24.23 -8.56
CA LYS A 110 20.60 -24.14 -8.06
C LYS A 110 21.55 -24.58 -9.18
N SER A 111 21.85 -23.70 -10.12
CA SER A 111 22.88 -23.93 -11.13
C SER A 111 24.16 -23.20 -10.70
N TYR A 112 25.23 -23.99 -10.59
CA TYR A 112 26.64 -23.63 -10.64
C TYR A 112 26.91 -22.11 -10.71
N SER A 113 26.93 -21.44 -9.56
CA SER A 113 27.83 -20.29 -9.45
C SER A 113 29.23 -20.87 -9.63
N ALA A 114 29.81 -20.59 -10.80
CA ALA A 114 31.25 -20.73 -11.02
C ALA A 114 31.98 -20.29 -9.76
N LYS A 115 32.96 -21.09 -9.35
CA LYS A 115 33.86 -20.82 -8.21
C LYS A 115 34.02 -19.32 -8.04
N LYS A 116 33.59 -18.79 -6.88
CA LYS A 116 33.98 -17.45 -6.43
C LYS A 116 35.51 -17.40 -6.51
N ASN A 117 36.03 -16.78 -7.55
CA ASN A 117 37.43 -16.38 -7.56
C ASN A 117 37.49 -15.22 -6.58
N THR A 118 38.06 -15.49 -5.41
CA THR A 118 38.36 -14.49 -4.40
C THR A 118 39.28 -13.46 -5.01
N ASN A 119 38.73 -12.32 -5.43
CA ASN A 119 39.37 -11.01 -5.40
C ASN A 119 38.31 -9.95 -5.70
N SER A 120 37.49 -9.69 -4.70
CA SER A 120 36.78 -8.42 -4.55
C SER A 120 36.82 -8.10 -3.07
N LEU A 121 37.87 -7.38 -2.67
CA LEU A 121 37.92 -6.64 -1.42
C LEU A 121 36.69 -5.73 -1.40
N PHE A 122 35.74 -6.02 -0.51
CA PHE A 122 34.84 -5.12 0.22
C PHE A 122 33.64 -5.94 0.70
N ASP A 123 33.90 -6.81 1.67
CA ASP A 123 32.88 -7.36 2.55
C ASP A 123 33.19 -6.80 3.94
N ILE A 124 32.43 -5.78 4.35
CA ILE A 124 32.33 -5.39 5.76
C ILE A 124 30.88 -5.63 6.15
N GLN A 125 30.65 -6.77 6.78
CA GLN A 125 29.48 -7.01 7.59
C GLN A 125 29.90 -7.16 9.05
N LYS A 126 29.07 -6.54 9.91
CA LYS A 126 28.96 -6.67 11.38
C LYS A 126 29.93 -5.76 12.16
N ASN A 127 29.51 -5.04 13.20
CA ASN A 127 28.37 -5.18 14.11
C ASN A 127 27.96 -3.81 14.69
N ALA A 128 26.77 -3.81 15.26
CA ALA A 128 26.18 -2.76 16.05
C ALA A 128 27.11 -2.21 17.15
N ALA A 129 27.26 -0.89 17.14
CA ALA A 129 27.46 0.04 18.25
C ALA A 129 28.22 1.23 17.69
N LEU A 130 27.54 2.38 17.54
CA LEU A 130 28.09 3.72 17.75
C LEU A 130 27.05 4.75 17.30
N THR A 131 26.11 4.96 18.20
CA THR A 131 25.44 6.24 18.39
C THR A 131 26.52 7.32 18.60
N LYS A 132 26.31 8.47 17.97
CA LYS A 132 26.92 9.79 18.23
C LYS A 132 28.24 10.13 17.52
N THR A 133 28.28 11.40 17.12
CA THR A 133 29.43 12.25 16.73
C THR A 133 30.00 12.07 15.32
N TRP A 134 29.40 12.77 14.35
CA TRP A 134 30.19 13.57 13.41
C TRP A 134 29.44 14.80 12.89
N GLY A 135 29.08 15.68 13.82
CA GLY A 135 29.12 17.11 13.56
C GLY A 135 30.53 17.62 13.85
N THR A 136 30.90 18.73 13.19
CA THR A 136 32.08 19.59 13.42
C THR A 136 33.47 19.15 12.95
N LEU A 137 34.05 20.06 12.14
CA LEU A 137 35.47 20.31 11.83
C LEU A 137 36.10 19.37 10.77
N LYS A 138 36.62 19.87 9.64
CA LYS A 138 37.31 21.15 9.40
C LYS A 138 37.01 21.73 8.01
N SER A 139 36.54 22.98 7.99
CA SER A 139 36.96 23.96 6.99
C SER A 139 38.27 24.58 7.46
N ALA A 140 39.26 24.70 6.57
CA ALA A 140 40.16 25.84 6.43
C ALA A 140 41.33 25.43 5.52
N GLY A 141 41.46 26.10 4.37
CA GLY A 141 42.64 25.99 3.52
C GLY A 141 42.33 26.11 2.04
N ASN A 142 42.30 27.36 1.58
CA ASN A 142 42.45 27.82 0.19
C ASN A 142 41.17 28.20 -0.56
N THR A 143 40.58 29.30 -0.07
CA THR A 143 39.98 30.32 -0.92
C THR A 143 41.07 30.95 -1.81
N ILE A 144 40.67 31.44 -2.98
CA ILE A 144 41.43 32.23 -3.98
C ILE A 144 42.10 31.38 -5.06
N LYS A 145 41.29 30.92 -6.03
CA LYS A 145 41.56 30.90 -7.50
C LYS A 145 40.52 30.15 -8.35
N THR A 146 39.28 29.98 -7.89
CA THR A 146 38.24 29.25 -8.66
C THR A 146 37.01 30.07 -9.03
N THR A 147 36.95 31.35 -8.66
CA THR A 147 35.81 32.23 -8.98
C THR A 147 35.78 32.66 -10.45
N THR A 148 36.92 32.70 -11.14
CA THR A 148 36.98 33.10 -12.55
C THR A 148 36.67 31.94 -13.51
N GLN A 149 36.95 30.69 -13.11
CA GLN A 149 36.58 29.50 -13.90
C GLN A 149 35.11 29.10 -13.73
N GLN A 150 34.53 29.32 -12.55
CA GLN A 150 33.08 29.14 -12.37
C GLN A 150 32.27 30.21 -13.12
N ALA A 151 32.74 31.45 -13.21
CA ALA A 151 32.11 32.48 -14.03
C ALA A 151 32.18 32.16 -15.55
N ALA A 152 33.29 31.58 -16.03
CA ALA A 152 33.45 31.17 -17.43
C ALA A 152 32.61 29.93 -17.82
N ALA A 153 32.38 29.00 -16.87
CA ALA A 153 31.49 27.86 -17.06
C ALA A 153 30.00 28.23 -16.99
N ILE A 154 29.66 29.33 -16.31
CA ILE A 154 28.31 29.92 -16.31
C ILE A 154 28.04 30.67 -17.63
N ALA A 155 29.07 31.21 -18.28
CA ALA A 155 28.95 31.89 -19.57
C ALA A 155 28.92 30.95 -20.81
N THR A 156 29.26 29.66 -20.65
CA THR A 156 29.20 28.64 -21.72
C THR A 156 28.26 27.47 -21.38
N GLY A 157 27.34 27.69 -20.43
CA GLY A 157 26.43 26.66 -19.93
C GLY A 157 25.57 26.02 -21.01
N THR A 158 25.95 24.83 -21.48
CA THR A 158 25.04 23.93 -22.15
C THR A 158 23.94 23.52 -21.16
N PRO A 159 22.66 23.92 -21.36
CA PRO A 159 21.57 23.68 -20.40
C PRO A 159 21.35 22.19 -20.10
N LYS A 160 21.61 21.31 -21.10
CA LYS A 160 21.36 19.87 -21.03
C LYS A 160 22.07 19.12 -19.88
N ARG A 161 23.27 19.55 -19.46
CA ARG A 161 24.07 18.78 -18.47
C ARG A 161 23.60 19.01 -17.03
N ARG A 162 22.95 20.15 -16.74
CA ARG A 162 22.37 20.46 -15.43
C ARG A 162 21.03 19.74 -15.25
N ASP A 163 20.19 19.79 -16.28
CA ASP A 163 18.89 19.11 -16.32
C ASP A 163 19.02 17.58 -16.15
N PHE A 164 20.04 16.97 -16.77
CA PHE A 164 20.27 15.52 -16.65
C PHE A 164 20.63 15.10 -15.21
N LYS A 165 21.50 15.87 -14.55
CA LYS A 165 21.92 15.60 -13.16
C LYS A 165 20.77 15.79 -12.18
N ASP A 166 19.90 16.76 -12.42
CA ASP A 166 18.70 16.96 -11.64
C ASP A 166 17.69 15.83 -11.87
N LYS A 167 17.51 15.35 -13.12
CA LYS A 167 16.67 14.18 -13.42
C LYS A 167 17.15 12.93 -12.66
N GLU A 168 18.43 12.59 -12.75
CA GLU A 168 19.00 11.42 -12.04
C GLU A 168 18.84 11.53 -10.52
N ARG A 169 19.01 12.74 -9.98
CA ARG A 169 18.80 13.00 -8.55
C ARG A 169 17.34 12.80 -8.15
N PHE A 170 16.39 13.33 -8.92
CA PHE A 170 14.96 13.16 -8.63
C PHE A 170 14.53 11.69 -8.76
N GLU A 171 15.03 10.99 -9.78
CA GLU A 171 14.79 9.56 -9.96
C GLU A 171 15.26 8.76 -8.73
N ARG A 172 16.49 9.01 -8.28
CA ARG A 172 17.05 8.38 -7.07
C ARG A 172 16.20 8.68 -5.83
N GLN A 173 15.77 9.92 -5.65
CA GLN A 173 14.89 10.31 -4.55
C GLN A 173 13.55 9.57 -4.59
N ILE A 174 12.93 9.45 -5.77
CA ILE A 174 11.68 8.70 -5.92
C ILE A 174 11.88 7.24 -5.52
N ILE A 175 12.95 6.59 -6.00
CA ILE A 175 13.28 5.21 -5.65
C ILE A 175 13.46 5.04 -4.14
N GLU A 176 14.23 5.93 -3.51
CA GLU A 176 14.45 5.92 -2.07
C GLU A 176 13.14 6.09 -1.29
N GLU A 177 12.25 6.99 -1.71
CA GLU A 177 10.95 7.18 -1.06
C GLU A 177 10.04 5.96 -1.25
N PHE A 178 10.04 5.31 -2.42
CA PHE A 178 9.34 4.04 -2.60
C PHE A 178 9.86 2.98 -1.64
N TYR A 179 11.18 2.80 -1.52
CA TYR A 179 11.73 1.84 -0.58
C TYR A 179 11.31 2.15 0.86
N LYS A 180 11.44 3.40 1.31
CA LYS A 180 11.02 3.84 2.66
C LYS A 180 9.54 3.59 2.92
N ILE A 181 8.67 3.82 1.92
CA ILE A 181 7.23 3.57 2.05
C ILE A 181 6.96 2.10 2.41
N PHE A 182 7.69 1.14 1.85
CA PHE A 182 7.49 -0.28 2.17
C PHE A 182 8.27 -0.72 3.43
N THR A 183 9.49 -0.23 3.64
CA THR A 183 10.36 -0.69 4.74
C THR A 183 10.05 -0.02 6.07
N ASP A 184 9.75 1.28 6.06
CA ASP A 184 9.71 2.08 7.28
C ASP A 184 8.29 2.12 7.85
N THR A 185 7.26 2.17 6.99
CA THR A 185 5.88 2.33 7.47
C THR A 185 5.24 1.01 7.91
N ASN A 186 5.77 -0.14 7.47
CA ASN A 186 5.22 -1.46 7.77
C ASN A 186 3.70 -1.59 7.50
N SER A 187 3.20 -0.91 6.47
CA SER A 187 1.74 -0.71 6.28
C SER A 187 1.13 -1.53 5.15
N PHE A 188 1.88 -2.40 4.47
CA PHE A 188 1.38 -3.09 3.28
C PHE A 188 1.24 -4.59 3.51
N TYR A 189 0.07 -5.11 3.17
CA TYR A 189 -0.32 -6.49 3.44
C TYR A 189 -1.01 -7.09 2.23
N PHE A 190 -0.87 -8.40 2.07
CA PHE A 190 -1.52 -9.17 1.02
C PHE A 190 -1.78 -10.60 1.51
N SER A 191 -2.69 -11.29 0.81
CA SER A 191 -2.85 -12.73 0.90
C SER A 191 -2.99 -13.29 -0.51
N ARG A 192 -2.56 -14.54 -0.70
CA ARG A 192 -2.71 -15.25 -1.97
C ARG A 192 -3.94 -16.17 -1.97
N THR A 193 -4.53 -16.39 -0.81
CA THR A 193 -5.60 -17.38 -0.61
C THR A 193 -6.88 -16.75 -0.09
N THR A 194 -6.85 -15.50 0.39
CA THR A 194 -8.05 -14.77 0.77
C THR A 194 -8.00 -13.30 0.35
N ASP A 195 -9.18 -12.68 0.30
CA ASP A 195 -9.33 -11.27 -0.02
C ASP A 195 -9.27 -10.41 1.26
N LEU A 196 -8.22 -9.60 1.38
CA LEU A 196 -8.04 -8.69 2.50
C LEU A 196 -8.76 -7.35 2.33
N THR A 197 -9.36 -7.08 1.18
CA THR A 197 -10.02 -5.80 0.87
C THR A 197 -11.47 -5.76 1.38
N ASN A 198 -12.18 -6.89 1.38
CA ASN A 198 -13.53 -7.00 1.89
C ASN A 198 -13.56 -7.27 3.40
N SER A 199 -14.60 -6.79 4.07
CA SER A 199 -14.92 -7.23 5.43
C SER A 199 -15.49 -8.65 5.39
N LEU A 200 -15.46 -9.34 6.53
CA LEU A 200 -16.05 -10.68 6.68
C LEU A 200 -17.51 -10.69 6.22
N GLN A 201 -18.29 -9.66 6.56
CA GLN A 201 -19.69 -9.56 6.11
C GLN A 201 -19.80 -9.54 4.58
N ARG A 202 -19.00 -8.72 3.89
CA ARG A 202 -19.02 -8.64 2.41
C ARG A 202 -18.52 -9.94 1.79
N TRP A 203 -17.48 -10.53 2.38
CA TRP A 203 -16.94 -11.82 1.94
C TRP A 203 -17.99 -12.94 2.06
N CYS A 204 -18.68 -13.07 3.19
CA CYS A 204 -19.77 -14.03 3.36
C CYS A 204 -20.95 -13.79 2.41
N CYS A 205 -21.25 -12.52 2.05
CA CYS A 205 -22.26 -12.23 1.03
C CYS A 205 -21.85 -12.73 -0.35
N LEU A 206 -20.58 -12.55 -0.74
CA LEU A 206 -20.04 -13.04 -2.01
C LEU A 206 -19.99 -14.58 -2.05
N GLU A 207 -19.61 -15.22 -0.94
CA GLU A 207 -19.58 -16.67 -0.81
C GLU A 207 -20.99 -17.27 -0.97
N LYS A 208 -22.01 -16.69 -0.32
CA LYS A 208 -23.42 -17.12 -0.48
C LYS A 208 -23.94 -16.96 -1.91
N GLN A 209 -23.36 -16.06 -2.69
CA GLN A 209 -23.72 -15.82 -4.08
C GLN A 209 -22.90 -16.66 -5.06
N ASP A 210 -21.99 -17.51 -4.57
CA ASP A 210 -21.04 -18.29 -5.39
C ASP A 210 -20.23 -17.40 -6.36
N ALA A 211 -19.92 -16.17 -5.92
CA ALA A 211 -19.25 -15.17 -6.75
C ALA A 211 -17.71 -15.23 -6.65
N ILE A 212 -17.17 -15.95 -5.67
CA ILE A 212 -15.74 -16.01 -5.38
C ILE A 212 -15.09 -17.09 -6.26
N ASP A 213 -14.26 -16.67 -7.20
CA ASP A 213 -13.35 -17.56 -7.94
C ASP A 213 -12.00 -17.64 -7.21
N PRO A 214 -11.61 -18.79 -6.63
CA PRO A 214 -10.32 -18.94 -5.96
C PRO A 214 -9.10 -18.69 -6.87
N LYS A 215 -9.26 -18.81 -8.20
CA LYS A 215 -8.19 -18.52 -9.16
C LYS A 215 -8.10 -17.05 -9.55
N ALA A 216 -9.13 -16.26 -9.24
CA ALA A 216 -9.25 -14.86 -9.63
C ALA A 216 -9.87 -13.99 -8.53
N LEU A 217 -9.40 -14.13 -7.29
CA LEU A 217 -9.89 -13.40 -6.11
C LEU A 217 -9.99 -11.87 -6.33
N TRP A 218 -9.08 -11.32 -7.15
CA TRP A 218 -9.04 -9.90 -7.48
C TRP A 218 -10.31 -9.37 -8.14
N LYS A 219 -11.15 -10.23 -8.75
CA LYS A 219 -12.37 -9.82 -9.47
C LYS A 219 -13.49 -9.36 -8.54
N THR A 220 -13.49 -9.81 -7.28
CA THR A 220 -14.55 -9.49 -6.29
C THR A 220 -14.07 -8.58 -5.16
N VAL A 221 -12.88 -8.00 -5.28
CA VAL A 221 -12.29 -7.13 -4.26
C VAL A 221 -13.03 -5.80 -4.12
N GLU A 222 -12.95 -5.23 -2.92
CA GLU A 222 -13.37 -3.87 -2.65
C GLU A 222 -12.35 -2.86 -3.22
N ASP A 223 -12.73 -2.19 -4.32
CA ASP A 223 -11.84 -1.28 -5.06
C ASP A 223 -11.28 -0.14 -4.19
N ARG A 224 -12.03 0.33 -3.18
CA ARG A 224 -11.52 1.35 -2.24
C ARG A 224 -10.21 0.91 -1.61
N PHE A 225 -10.02 -0.37 -1.33
CA PHE A 225 -8.88 -0.89 -0.58
C PHE A 225 -7.86 -1.66 -1.43
N PHE A 226 -8.08 -1.79 -2.74
CA PHE A 226 -7.11 -2.38 -3.68
C PHE A 226 -6.02 -1.34 -4.05
N TRP A 227 -5.05 -1.15 -3.15
CA TRP A 227 -4.09 -0.04 -3.21
C TRP A 227 -3.28 0.01 -4.52
N ASN A 228 -2.76 -1.12 -4.98
CA ASN A 228 -1.92 -1.22 -6.18
C ASN A 228 -2.70 -1.40 -7.49
N ARG A 229 -4.03 -1.25 -7.49
CA ARG A 229 -4.85 -1.49 -8.70
C ARG A 229 -4.37 -0.71 -9.92
N HIS A 230 -4.01 0.56 -9.74
CA HIS A 230 -3.51 1.39 -10.85
C HIS A 230 -2.18 0.87 -11.42
N MET A 231 -1.32 0.34 -10.57
CA MET A 231 -0.02 -0.22 -10.98
C MET A 231 -0.18 -1.53 -11.77
N LEU A 232 -1.31 -2.21 -11.60
CA LEU A 232 -1.66 -3.45 -12.30
C LEU A 232 -2.62 -3.21 -13.48
N LYS A 233 -2.89 -1.95 -13.86
CA LYS A 233 -3.87 -1.60 -14.91
C LYS A 233 -3.64 -2.39 -16.21
N ASP A 234 -2.39 -2.46 -16.67
CA ASP A 234 -2.04 -3.15 -17.93
C ASP A 234 -2.33 -4.65 -17.86
N LEU A 235 -2.16 -5.30 -16.69
CA LEU A 235 -2.49 -6.72 -16.53
C LEU A 235 -4.00 -6.95 -16.48
N ILE A 236 -4.73 -6.05 -15.80
CA ILE A 236 -6.19 -6.11 -15.67
C ILE A 236 -6.85 -5.90 -17.04
N GLU A 237 -6.37 -4.93 -17.82
CA GLU A 237 -6.95 -4.54 -19.11
C GLU A 237 -6.68 -5.55 -20.24
N LEU A 238 -5.69 -6.44 -20.08
CA LEU A 238 -5.47 -7.55 -21.02
C LEU A 238 -6.66 -8.51 -21.09
N ASN A 239 -7.50 -8.57 -20.06
CA ASN A 239 -8.70 -9.43 -19.99
C ASN A 239 -8.41 -10.90 -20.37
N ASN A 240 -7.24 -11.40 -20.02
CA ASN A 240 -6.83 -12.78 -20.27
C ASN A 240 -6.82 -13.57 -18.95
N PRO A 241 -7.52 -14.71 -18.83
CA PRO A 241 -7.52 -15.53 -17.61
C PRO A 241 -6.13 -15.97 -17.14
N LEU A 242 -5.15 -16.08 -18.04
CA LEU A 242 -3.76 -16.37 -17.69
C LEU A 242 -3.09 -15.23 -16.87
N CYS A 243 -3.68 -14.03 -16.85
CA CYS A 243 -3.27 -12.92 -16.00
C CYS A 243 -3.74 -13.05 -14.54
N ASP A 244 -4.83 -13.78 -14.29
CA ASP A 244 -5.51 -13.80 -12.98
C ASP A 244 -4.57 -14.14 -11.80
N PRO A 245 -3.66 -15.13 -11.89
CA PRO A 245 -2.74 -15.47 -10.81
C PRO A 245 -1.68 -14.40 -10.50
N TRP A 246 -1.49 -13.43 -11.40
CA TRP A 246 -0.47 -12.37 -11.28
C TRP A 246 -1.03 -11.08 -10.70
N ILE A 247 -2.36 -10.94 -10.63
CA ILE A 247 -3.04 -9.77 -10.10
C ILE A 247 -3.22 -9.98 -8.60
N LEU A 248 -2.29 -9.43 -7.82
CA LEU A 248 -2.24 -9.57 -6.36
C LEU A 248 -2.76 -8.29 -5.67
N PRO A 249 -3.95 -8.31 -5.04
CA PRO A 249 -4.44 -7.20 -4.25
C PRO A 249 -3.58 -6.94 -3.01
N ILE A 250 -3.08 -5.72 -2.90
CA ILE A 250 -2.36 -5.23 -1.72
C ILE A 250 -3.25 -4.20 -1.03
N ILE A 251 -3.38 -4.32 0.29
CA ILE A 251 -3.99 -3.27 1.12
C ILE A 251 -2.91 -2.39 1.75
N GLN A 252 -3.24 -1.13 1.99
CA GLN A 252 -2.48 -0.26 2.88
C GLN A 252 -3.22 -0.10 4.20
N GLY A 253 -2.56 -0.30 5.34
CA GLY A 253 -3.14 -0.11 6.66
C GLY A 253 -2.40 -0.89 7.72
N TYR A 254 -3.10 -1.75 8.47
CA TYR A 254 -2.53 -2.49 9.59
C TYR A 254 -3.26 -3.82 9.76
N ILE A 255 -2.51 -4.89 10.03
CA ILE A 255 -3.05 -6.18 10.46
C ILE A 255 -2.23 -6.69 11.62
N GLN A 256 -2.93 -7.09 12.68
CA GLN A 256 -2.39 -7.89 13.78
C GLN A 256 -3.35 -9.04 14.06
N ILE A 257 -2.81 -10.24 14.25
CA ILE A 257 -3.55 -11.45 14.55
C ILE A 257 -2.89 -12.06 15.78
N GLU A 258 -3.64 -12.24 16.86
CA GLU A 258 -3.12 -12.75 18.12
C GLU A 258 -4.03 -13.85 18.68
N ASN A 259 -3.42 -14.87 19.26
CA ASN A 259 -4.15 -15.87 20.04
C ASN A 259 -4.26 -15.39 21.49
N CYS A 260 -5.47 -15.05 21.89
CA CYS A 260 -5.79 -14.54 23.21
C CYS A 260 -6.32 -15.67 24.10
N ARG A 261 -5.83 -15.71 25.34
CA ARG A 261 -6.29 -16.64 26.37
C ARG A 261 -7.33 -15.95 27.26
N VAL A 262 -8.44 -16.62 27.54
CA VAL A 262 -9.45 -16.19 28.50
C VAL A 262 -9.60 -17.26 29.56
N ASP A 263 -9.40 -16.88 30.82
CA ASP A 263 -9.65 -17.81 31.93
C ASP A 263 -11.16 -17.98 32.13
N LEU A 264 -11.58 -19.23 32.29
CA LEU A 264 -12.98 -19.58 32.50
C LEU A 264 -13.34 -19.49 33.98
N PRO A 265 -14.57 -19.00 34.31
CA PRO A 265 -15.10 -19.14 35.66
C PRO A 265 -15.16 -20.61 36.07
N LYS A 266 -15.05 -20.88 37.38
CA LYS A 266 -15.02 -22.24 37.92
C LYS A 266 -16.24 -23.10 37.52
N GLU A 267 -17.37 -22.44 37.27
CA GLU A 267 -18.64 -23.04 36.86
C GLU A 267 -18.61 -23.63 35.43
N PHE A 268 -17.67 -23.18 34.58
CA PHE A 268 -17.54 -23.61 33.18
C PHE A 268 -16.29 -24.46 32.95
N GLN A 269 -15.66 -24.98 34.01
CA GLN A 269 -14.49 -25.85 33.87
C GLN A 269 -14.86 -27.11 33.10
N SER A 270 -14.19 -27.32 31.96
CA SER A 270 -14.38 -28.54 31.19
C SER A 270 -13.88 -29.76 31.96
N SER A 271 -14.43 -30.93 31.65
CA SER A 271 -13.97 -32.23 32.17
C SER A 271 -12.51 -32.55 31.82
N THR A 272 -11.89 -31.78 30.92
CA THR A 272 -10.48 -31.93 30.51
C THR A 272 -9.48 -31.26 31.47
N GLY A 273 -9.95 -30.56 32.51
CA GLY A 273 -9.10 -29.87 33.49
C GLY A 273 -8.47 -28.56 32.98
N LYS A 274 -8.83 -28.11 31.77
CA LYS A 274 -8.46 -26.80 31.26
C LYS A 274 -9.39 -25.73 31.84
N ASN A 275 -8.81 -24.71 32.46
CA ASN A 275 -9.52 -23.57 33.05
C ASN A 275 -9.43 -22.31 32.18
N TYR A 276 -9.15 -22.46 30.89
CA TYR A 276 -9.04 -21.35 29.97
C TYR A 276 -9.44 -21.79 28.56
N GLU A 277 -9.91 -20.82 27.76
CA GLU A 277 -10.11 -20.96 26.33
C GLU A 277 -9.13 -20.07 25.57
N ILE A 278 -8.88 -20.43 24.31
CA ILE A 278 -8.09 -19.62 23.39
C ILE A 278 -8.98 -19.21 22.23
N PHE A 279 -9.00 -17.93 21.92
CA PHE A 279 -9.65 -17.38 20.74
C PHE A 279 -8.63 -16.53 19.96
N THR A 280 -8.86 -16.35 18.67
CA THR A 280 -8.03 -15.47 17.84
C THR A 280 -8.68 -14.10 17.76
N LEU A 281 -7.96 -13.06 18.14
CA LEU A 281 -8.32 -11.67 17.94
C LEU A 281 -7.54 -11.13 16.75
N CYS A 282 -8.22 -10.53 15.78
CA CYS A 282 -7.58 -9.78 14.72
C CYS A 282 -8.10 -8.34 14.67
N ILE A 283 -7.18 -7.41 14.49
CA ILE A 283 -7.47 -6.02 14.11
C ILE A 283 -6.91 -5.79 12.71
N LEU A 284 -7.80 -5.49 11.78
CA LEU A 284 -7.52 -5.27 10.36
C LEU A 284 -8.01 -3.87 9.97
N SER A 285 -7.10 -2.99 9.61
CA SER A 285 -7.41 -1.66 9.09
C SER A 285 -6.98 -1.56 7.63
N ARG A 286 -7.88 -1.05 6.78
CA ARG A 286 -7.69 -0.83 5.35
C ARG A 286 -7.91 0.63 5.03
N ARG A 287 -6.93 1.28 4.39
CA ARG A 287 -6.98 2.68 3.97
C ARG A 287 -7.41 2.77 2.52
N SER A 288 -8.38 3.65 2.25
CA SER A 288 -8.86 3.89 0.89
C SER A 288 -7.78 4.48 -0.01
N ARG A 289 -7.70 3.98 -1.25
CA ARG A 289 -6.86 4.53 -2.34
C ARG A 289 -7.43 5.81 -2.93
N PHE A 290 -8.73 6.06 -2.77
CA PHE A 290 -9.37 7.27 -3.26
C PHE A 290 -9.01 8.49 -2.41
N ARG A 291 -8.88 9.63 -3.10
CA ARG A 291 -8.47 10.90 -2.49
C ARG A 291 -7.27 10.79 -1.54
N ALA A 292 -6.35 9.87 -1.87
CA ALA A 292 -5.15 9.62 -1.09
C ALA A 292 -4.21 10.83 -1.11
N GLY A 293 -3.51 11.07 0.00
CA GLY A 293 -2.53 12.12 0.13
C GLY A 293 -2.16 12.39 1.58
N THR A 294 -1.26 13.34 1.78
CA THR A 294 -0.83 13.73 3.13
C THR A 294 -1.91 14.54 3.82
N ARG A 295 -2.01 14.41 5.16
CA ARG A 295 -3.05 15.03 6.00
C ARG A 295 -3.23 16.53 5.73
N TYR A 296 -2.17 17.29 5.45
CA TYR A 296 -2.27 18.73 5.20
C TYR A 296 -2.47 19.11 3.73
N LYS A 297 -2.35 18.15 2.79
CA LYS A 297 -2.52 18.39 1.35
C LYS A 297 -3.85 17.86 0.82
N ARG A 298 -4.44 16.84 1.44
CA ARG A 298 -5.72 16.25 1.03
C ARG A 298 -6.66 16.12 2.24
N ARG A 299 -7.77 16.86 2.17
CA ARG A 299 -8.84 16.96 3.17
C ARG A 299 -10.19 17.01 2.45
N GLY A 300 -11.26 16.80 3.22
CA GLY A 300 -12.61 16.89 2.70
C GLY A 300 -12.99 15.79 1.72
N VAL A 301 -14.09 16.03 1.01
CA VAL A 301 -14.67 15.18 -0.02
C VAL A 301 -14.21 15.58 -1.43
N ASP A 302 -14.28 14.68 -2.41
CA ASP A 302 -14.24 15.01 -3.83
C ASP A 302 -15.63 14.98 -4.49
N GLU A 303 -15.67 15.24 -5.80
CA GLU A 303 -16.89 15.23 -6.63
C GLU A 303 -17.55 13.85 -6.73
N ASP A 304 -16.81 12.80 -6.37
CA ASP A 304 -17.31 11.43 -6.30
C ASP A 304 -17.81 11.00 -4.92
N GLY A 305 -17.85 11.92 -3.96
CA GLY A 305 -18.26 11.61 -2.59
C GLY A 305 -17.19 10.82 -1.82
N GLN A 306 -15.95 10.75 -2.32
CA GLN A 306 -14.85 10.04 -1.65
C GLN A 306 -14.14 10.98 -0.67
N CYS A 307 -14.18 10.62 0.61
CA CYS A 307 -13.52 11.39 1.66
C CYS A 307 -12.02 11.08 1.74
N ALA A 308 -11.21 12.11 1.93
CA ALA A 308 -9.78 11.94 2.14
C ALA A 308 -9.49 11.19 3.46
N ASN A 309 -8.42 10.39 3.46
CA ASN A 309 -7.99 9.61 4.63
C ASN A 309 -9.06 8.65 5.18
N TYR A 310 -9.91 8.12 4.29
CA TYR A 310 -10.92 7.13 4.63
C TYR A 310 -10.26 5.79 5.00
N VAL A 311 -10.68 5.20 6.12
CA VAL A 311 -10.19 3.93 6.66
C VAL A 311 -11.38 3.12 7.14
N GLU A 312 -11.38 1.83 6.83
CA GLU A 312 -12.24 0.83 7.45
C GLU A 312 -11.40 -0.01 8.40
N THR A 313 -11.80 -0.09 9.67
CA THR A 313 -11.18 -0.94 10.69
C THR A 313 -12.17 -2.02 11.08
N GLU A 314 -11.74 -3.27 10.97
CA GLU A 314 -12.47 -4.46 11.30
C GLU A 314 -11.81 -5.15 12.49
N GLN A 315 -12.58 -5.44 13.53
CA GLN A 315 -12.22 -6.32 14.63
C GLN A 315 -12.85 -7.68 14.40
N LEU A 316 -12.02 -8.71 14.30
CA LEU A 316 -12.43 -10.10 14.13
C LEU A 316 -12.15 -10.87 15.41
N VAL A 317 -13.12 -11.70 15.81
CA VAL A 317 -12.94 -12.70 16.85
C VAL A 317 -13.28 -14.05 16.25
N ALA A 318 -12.31 -14.96 16.21
CA ALA A 318 -12.49 -16.33 15.78
C ALA A 318 -12.34 -17.29 16.96
N TYR A 319 -13.31 -18.18 17.12
CA TYR A 319 -13.30 -19.20 18.16
C TYR A 319 -13.92 -20.48 17.60
N GLN A 320 -13.13 -21.56 17.55
CA GLN A 320 -13.51 -22.82 16.90
C GLN A 320 -13.96 -22.57 15.46
N ASN A 321 -15.21 -22.91 15.12
CA ASN A 321 -15.78 -22.74 13.77
C ASN A 321 -16.59 -21.44 13.63
N HIS A 322 -16.53 -20.55 14.62
CA HIS A 322 -17.26 -19.29 14.61
C HIS A 322 -16.32 -18.11 14.41
N GLU A 323 -16.65 -17.24 13.45
CA GLU A 323 -16.02 -15.95 13.26
C GLU A 323 -17.07 -14.86 13.38
N VAL A 324 -16.74 -13.81 14.13
CA VAL A 324 -17.56 -12.59 14.22
C VAL A 324 -16.73 -11.37 13.86
N SER A 325 -17.37 -10.41 13.21
CA SER A 325 -16.75 -9.18 12.73
C SER A 325 -17.51 -7.96 13.24
N PHE A 326 -16.74 -6.93 13.63
CA PHE A 326 -17.24 -5.60 13.93
C PHE A 326 -16.46 -4.57 13.13
N VAL A 327 -17.15 -3.80 12.30
CA VAL A 327 -16.54 -2.81 11.40
C VAL A 327 -16.83 -1.39 11.87
N GLN A 328 -15.80 -0.54 11.87
CA GLN A 328 -15.89 0.90 12.05
C GLN A 328 -15.23 1.61 10.89
N VAL A 329 -15.76 2.78 10.51
CA VAL A 329 -15.18 3.61 9.45
C VAL A 329 -14.78 4.97 9.99
N ARG A 330 -13.72 5.54 9.42
CA ARG A 330 -13.20 6.86 9.77
C ARG A 330 -12.75 7.57 8.50
N GLY A 331 -13.19 8.80 8.29
CA GLY A 331 -12.77 9.63 7.16
C GLY A 331 -12.65 11.11 7.51
N SER A 332 -12.20 11.93 6.56
CA SER A 332 -12.36 13.39 6.68
C SER A 332 -13.84 13.76 6.63
N VAL A 333 -14.18 14.89 7.25
CA VAL A 333 -15.53 15.48 7.14
C VAL A 333 -15.93 15.64 5.67
N PRO A 334 -17.14 15.21 5.27
CA PRO A 334 -17.57 15.14 3.86
C PRO A 334 -18.00 16.49 3.28
N VAL A 335 -17.19 17.53 3.49
CA VAL A 335 -17.35 18.85 2.87
C VAL A 335 -16.09 19.21 2.10
N TYR A 336 -16.15 20.19 1.20
CA TYR A 336 -14.95 20.68 0.52
C TYR A 336 -14.18 21.64 1.42
N TRP A 337 -13.08 21.17 2.01
CA TRP A 337 -12.25 22.00 2.89
C TRP A 337 -10.77 21.68 2.78
N SER A 338 -9.95 22.67 3.08
CA SER A 338 -8.49 22.57 3.10
C SER A 338 -7.88 23.34 4.27
N GLN A 339 -6.63 23.02 4.59
CA GLN A 339 -5.79 23.75 5.53
C GLN A 339 -4.54 24.24 4.79
N PRO A 340 -4.68 25.32 4.00
CA PRO A 340 -3.59 25.83 3.17
C PRO A 340 -2.49 26.47 4.03
N GLY A 341 -1.24 26.22 3.70
CA GLY A 341 -0.09 26.91 4.28
C GLY A 341 0.96 25.97 4.88
N TYR A 342 2.16 26.50 5.05
CA TYR A 342 3.32 25.77 5.58
C TYR A 342 3.49 25.92 7.10
N LYS A 343 2.65 26.73 7.75
CA LYS A 343 2.65 26.89 9.20
C LYS A 343 2.08 25.65 9.89
N TYR A 344 2.56 25.36 11.10
CA TYR A 344 1.98 24.31 11.93
C TYR A 344 0.50 24.62 12.23
N ARG A 345 -0.40 23.67 11.92
CA ARG A 345 -1.88 23.78 12.03
C ARG A 345 -2.46 25.04 11.37
N PRO A 346 -2.47 25.13 10.03
CA PRO A 346 -3.12 26.23 9.34
C PRO A 346 -4.62 26.25 9.63
N PRO A 347 -5.25 27.43 9.76
CA PRO A 347 -6.70 27.54 9.90
C PRO A 347 -7.41 26.84 8.72
N PRO A 348 -8.43 26.04 8.98
CA PRO A 348 -9.23 25.45 7.91
C PRO A 348 -10.09 26.50 7.22
N ARG A 349 -10.41 26.23 5.95
CA ARG A 349 -11.36 27.00 5.16
C ARG A 349 -12.22 26.07 4.32
N ILE A 350 -13.44 26.50 4.01
CA ILE A 350 -14.31 25.85 3.04
C ILE A 350 -13.87 26.29 1.64
N ASP A 351 -13.71 25.34 0.72
CA ASP A 351 -13.12 25.57 -0.60
C ASP A 351 -14.17 25.78 -1.70
N LYS A 352 -15.38 25.21 -1.57
CA LYS A 352 -16.45 25.28 -2.57
C LYS A 352 -17.75 25.83 -1.98
N GLY A 353 -18.64 26.31 -2.86
CA GLY A 353 -19.94 26.85 -2.49
C GLY A 353 -20.94 25.79 -2.00
N GLU A 354 -22.10 26.25 -1.55
CA GLU A 354 -23.11 25.40 -0.91
C GLU A 354 -23.71 24.36 -1.87
N ALA A 355 -24.04 24.75 -3.09
CA ALA A 355 -24.65 23.86 -4.07
C ALA A 355 -23.74 22.68 -4.42
N GLU A 356 -22.45 22.92 -4.69
CA GLU A 356 -21.48 21.87 -4.99
C GLU A 356 -21.22 20.97 -3.78
N THR A 357 -21.08 21.56 -2.60
CA THR A 357 -20.82 20.81 -1.36
C THR A 357 -22.00 19.90 -1.01
N LYS A 358 -23.24 20.38 -1.18
CA LYS A 358 -24.45 19.58 -0.94
C LYS A 358 -24.45 18.30 -1.80
N VAL A 359 -24.18 18.41 -3.10
CA VAL A 359 -24.17 17.26 -4.00
C VAL A 359 -23.13 16.22 -3.58
N ALA A 360 -21.91 16.65 -3.27
CA ALA A 360 -20.85 15.73 -2.83
C ALA A 360 -21.15 15.09 -1.47
N PHE A 361 -21.74 15.85 -0.54
CA PHE A 361 -22.17 15.38 0.78
C PHE A 361 -23.26 14.31 0.69
N GLU A 362 -24.31 14.57 -0.10
CA GLU A 362 -25.41 13.62 -0.34
C GLU A 362 -24.88 12.34 -1.00
N LYS A 363 -23.99 12.46 -1.98
CA LYS A 363 -23.33 11.32 -2.64
C LYS A 363 -22.51 10.50 -1.66
N HIS A 364 -21.71 11.14 -0.79
CA HIS A 364 -20.95 10.46 0.25
C HIS A 364 -21.85 9.63 1.18
N PHE A 365 -22.85 10.25 1.80
CA PHE A 365 -23.70 9.55 2.75
C PHE A 365 -24.64 8.52 2.11
N SER A 366 -25.03 8.73 0.86
CA SER A 366 -25.74 7.70 0.08
C SER A 366 -24.87 6.44 -0.07
N HIS A 367 -23.58 6.60 -0.39
CA HIS A 367 -22.65 5.47 -0.46
C HIS A 367 -22.42 4.80 0.90
N GLU A 368 -22.26 5.57 1.98
CA GLU A 368 -22.07 5.02 3.32
C GLU A 368 -23.30 4.20 3.75
N VAL A 369 -24.51 4.74 3.57
CA VAL A 369 -25.75 4.05 3.94
C VAL A 369 -25.99 2.81 3.08
N GLN A 370 -25.72 2.90 1.78
CA GLN A 370 -25.83 1.74 0.88
C GLN A 370 -24.89 0.60 1.30
N LYS A 371 -23.70 0.93 1.78
CA LYS A 371 -22.66 -0.05 2.08
C LYS A 371 -22.72 -0.63 3.49
N TYR A 372 -23.02 0.21 4.48
CA TYR A 372 -22.98 -0.17 5.90
C TYR A 372 -24.37 -0.23 6.55
N GLY A 373 -25.43 0.19 5.85
CA GLY A 373 -26.75 0.37 6.44
C GLY A 373 -26.83 1.67 7.24
N PRO A 374 -27.66 1.75 8.30
CA PRO A 374 -27.74 2.94 9.14
C PRO A 374 -26.37 3.33 9.73
N VAL A 375 -26.03 4.62 9.66
CA VAL A 375 -24.72 5.14 10.07
C VAL A 375 -24.85 6.04 11.30
N CYS A 376 -24.04 5.78 12.32
CA CYS A 376 -23.85 6.72 13.43
C CYS A 376 -22.57 7.54 13.20
N ALA A 377 -22.74 8.79 12.79
CA ALA A 377 -21.66 9.74 12.54
C ALA A 377 -21.25 10.45 13.85
N ILE A 378 -20.10 10.07 14.39
CA ILE A 378 -19.53 10.68 15.60
C ILE A 378 -18.58 11.81 15.19
N ASN A 379 -18.90 13.04 15.59
CA ASN A 379 -18.08 14.21 15.33
C ASN A 379 -17.36 14.69 16.60
N LEU A 380 -16.04 14.75 16.53
CA LEU A 380 -15.13 15.13 17.63
C LEU A 380 -14.44 16.47 17.38
N ILE A 381 -14.93 17.28 16.43
CA ILE A 381 -14.32 18.56 16.09
C ILE A 381 -14.59 19.58 17.20
N ASP A 382 -13.54 20.31 17.56
CA ASP A 382 -13.57 21.46 18.48
C ASP A 382 -14.61 22.50 18.03
N GLN A 383 -15.56 22.79 18.91
CA GLN A 383 -16.71 23.66 18.65
C GLN A 383 -16.41 25.15 18.86
N THR A 384 -15.28 25.48 19.49
CA THR A 384 -14.95 26.86 19.91
C THR A 384 -13.70 27.44 19.24
N GLY A 385 -12.81 26.59 18.74
CA GLY A 385 -11.55 27.00 18.12
C GLY A 385 -11.59 27.21 16.61
N LYS A 386 -10.42 27.08 15.99
CA LYS A 386 -10.22 27.32 14.54
C LYS A 386 -10.95 26.31 13.65
N GLU A 387 -11.26 25.13 14.19
CA GLU A 387 -11.94 24.07 13.44
C GLU A 387 -13.46 24.20 13.45
N ARG A 388 -14.01 25.17 14.21
CA ARG A 388 -15.44 25.48 14.27
C ARG A 388 -16.08 25.67 12.90
N VAL A 389 -15.38 26.28 11.94
CA VAL A 389 -15.89 26.46 10.56
C VAL A 389 -16.22 25.13 9.88
N ILE A 390 -15.49 24.05 10.21
CA ILE A 390 -15.77 22.70 9.70
C ILE A 390 -16.93 22.09 10.47
N PHE A 391 -16.97 22.26 11.80
CA PHE A 391 -18.07 21.80 12.64
C PHE A 391 -19.41 22.39 12.18
N ASP A 392 -19.48 23.72 12.02
CA ASP A 392 -20.68 24.44 11.60
C ASP A 392 -21.13 23.96 10.21
N ALA A 393 -20.18 23.82 9.27
CA ALA A 393 -20.48 23.29 7.94
C ALA A 393 -21.03 21.86 8.00
N TYR A 394 -20.36 20.96 8.72
CA TYR A 394 -20.78 19.56 8.80
C TYR A 394 -22.17 19.43 9.42
N SER A 395 -22.37 20.06 10.58
CA SER A 395 -23.65 20.05 11.29
C SER A 395 -24.78 20.61 10.42
N ASN A 396 -24.53 21.70 9.69
CA ASN A 396 -25.52 22.26 8.77
C ASN A 396 -25.91 21.26 7.65
N TYR A 397 -24.93 20.63 6.98
CA TYR A 397 -25.25 19.68 5.91
C TYR A 397 -25.93 18.40 6.41
N VAL A 398 -25.60 17.93 7.61
CA VAL A 398 -26.33 16.81 8.25
C VAL A 398 -27.80 17.18 8.45
N LEU A 399 -28.07 18.36 9.02
CA LEU A 399 -29.42 18.85 9.27
C LEU A 399 -30.20 19.08 7.96
N LEU A 400 -29.54 19.60 6.92
CA LEU A 400 -30.15 19.79 5.60
C LEU A 400 -30.45 18.46 4.89
N TYR A 401 -29.57 17.48 5.02
CA TYR A 401 -29.77 16.16 4.42
C TYR A 401 -30.88 15.38 5.12
N ASN A 402 -31.03 15.55 6.45
CA ASN A 402 -32.14 15.05 7.27
C ASN A 402 -32.53 13.58 6.99
N SER A 403 -31.53 12.71 6.81
CA SER A 403 -31.76 11.30 6.50
C SER A 403 -32.13 10.50 7.75
N PRO A 404 -33.19 9.67 7.73
CA PRO A 404 -33.55 8.83 8.87
C PRO A 404 -32.54 7.69 9.13
N PHE A 405 -31.60 7.46 8.20
CA PHE A 405 -30.56 6.44 8.31
C PHE A 405 -29.25 6.97 8.91
N ILE A 406 -29.22 8.25 9.33
CA ILE A 406 -28.03 8.88 9.89
C ILE A 406 -28.35 9.40 11.28
N THR A 407 -27.62 8.87 12.26
CA THR A 407 -27.56 9.45 13.60
C THR A 407 -26.30 10.29 13.69
N TYR A 408 -26.44 11.57 14.03
CA TYR A 408 -25.29 12.47 14.21
C TYR A 408 -25.09 12.77 15.69
N VAL A 409 -23.88 12.48 16.17
CA VAL A 409 -23.51 12.66 17.57
C VAL A 409 -22.29 13.54 17.65
N THR A 410 -22.40 14.64 18.37
CA THR A 410 -21.27 15.53 18.66
C THR A 410 -20.72 15.21 20.04
N PHE A 411 -19.41 15.09 20.17
CA PHE A 411 -18.74 14.89 21.45
C PHE A 411 -17.47 15.73 21.51
N ASP A 412 -17.46 16.74 22.38
CA ASP A 412 -16.29 17.59 22.58
C ASP A 412 -15.45 17.06 23.74
N PHE A 413 -14.27 16.52 23.44
CA PHE A 413 -13.35 16.07 24.48
C PHE A 413 -12.84 17.24 25.34
N HIS A 414 -12.86 18.48 24.86
CA HIS A 414 -12.39 19.64 25.62
C HIS A 414 -13.35 20.10 26.72
N GLU A 415 -14.59 19.61 26.72
CA GLU A 415 -15.56 19.93 27.79
C GLU A 415 -15.35 19.05 29.04
N TYR A 416 -14.69 17.90 28.89
CA TYR A 416 -14.59 16.87 29.94
C TYR A 416 -13.17 16.70 30.52
N TRP A 417 -12.20 17.49 30.07
CA TRP A 417 -10.81 17.54 30.56
C TRP A 417 -10.34 18.99 30.65
#